data_AF-A0A348AK56-F1
#
_entry.id   AF-A0A348AK56-F1
#
_cell.length_a   1.000
_cell.length_b   1.000
_cell.length_c   1.000
_cell.angle_alpha   90.00
_cell.angle_beta   90.00
_cell.angle_gamma   90.00
#
_symmetry.space_group_name_H-M   'P 1'
#
loop_
_entity.id
_entity.type
_entity.pdbx_description
1 polymer ?
#
loop_
_entity_poly.entity_id
_entity_poly.type
_entity_poly.pdbx_seq_one_letter_code
_entity_poly.pdbx_strand_id
1 'polypeptide(L)'
;MPLSCNLVDEMYPLYLNVVYRAKEFRTEPVPKSFFIASCDLKDIQTFATTIRDQQGKLLACIINFENNNILVPYYIGRDYSANKEYNLYYNILWETISTGVARKKKVIDLGLTTYDIKKWLGAEIQPIKMFVRFKSNGVNKVLKYSLPMFLEVPPIQ
;
A
#
# COMPACT_ATOMS: atom_id res chain seq x y z
N MET A 1 -1.96 -13.36 10.20
CA MET A 1 -1.94 -14.81 9.85
C MET A 1 -1.06 -15.00 8.61
N PRO A 2 -0.27 -16.09 8.47
CA PRO A 2 0.44 -16.38 7.21
C PRO A 2 -0.51 -16.31 6.01
N LEU A 3 -0.03 -15.81 4.87
CA LEU A 3 -0.84 -15.78 3.66
C LEU A 3 -1.01 -17.23 3.14
N SER A 4 -2.23 -17.61 2.76
CA SER A 4 -2.54 -18.93 2.20
C SER A 4 -3.41 -18.79 0.95
N CYS A 5 -3.42 -19.81 0.08
CA CYS A 5 -4.21 -19.79 -1.15
C CYS A 5 -5.71 -19.56 -0.88
N ASN A 6 -6.28 -20.24 0.12
CA ASN A 6 -7.69 -20.06 0.49
C ASN A 6 -7.98 -18.62 0.94
N LEU A 7 -7.05 -18.00 1.67
CA LEU A 7 -7.21 -16.62 2.11
C LEU A 7 -7.06 -15.64 0.94
N VAL A 8 -6.17 -15.91 -0.02
CA VAL A 8 -6.05 -15.13 -1.26
C VAL A 8 -7.37 -15.15 -2.05
N ASP A 9 -8.09 -16.27 -2.07
CA ASP A 9 -9.39 -16.38 -2.74
C ASP A 9 -10.43 -15.46 -2.11
N GLU A 10 -10.47 -15.34 -0.78
CA GLU A 10 -11.36 -14.42 -0.06
C GLU A 10 -10.94 -12.95 -0.23
N MET A 11 -9.64 -12.67 -0.22
CA MET A 11 -9.09 -11.31 -0.25
C MET A 11 -9.18 -10.65 -1.62
N TYR A 12 -8.98 -11.41 -2.70
CA TYR A 12 -8.83 -10.84 -4.05
C TYR A 12 -10.07 -10.04 -4.52
N PRO A 13 -11.32 -10.49 -4.30
CA PRO A 13 -12.50 -9.67 -4.61
C PRO A 13 -12.53 -8.35 -3.84
N LEU A 14 -12.11 -8.35 -2.57
CA LEU A 14 -12.06 -7.14 -1.74
C LEU A 14 -10.98 -6.17 -2.24
N TYR A 15 -9.84 -6.69 -2.72
CA TYR A 15 -8.81 -5.89 -3.39
C TYR A 15 -9.34 -5.25 -4.67
N LEU A 16 -10.03 -6.01 -5.51
CA LEU A 16 -10.64 -5.49 -6.74
C LEU A 16 -11.64 -4.37 -6.46
N ASN A 17 -12.40 -4.44 -5.35
CA ASN A 17 -13.27 -3.34 -4.94
C ASN A 17 -12.50 -2.03 -4.75
N VAL A 18 -11.29 -2.08 -4.19
CA VAL A 18 -10.45 -0.89 -4.00
C VAL A 18 -9.94 -0.38 -5.34
N VAL A 19 -9.40 -1.27 -6.19
CA VAL A 19 -8.86 -0.90 -7.50
C VAL A 19 -9.91 -0.24 -8.39
N TYR A 20 -11.09 -0.87 -8.53
CA TYR A 20 -12.12 -0.36 -9.44
C TYR A 20 -12.83 0.90 -8.93
N ARG A 21 -12.76 1.18 -7.62
CA ARG A 21 -13.31 2.41 -7.03
C ARG A 21 -12.31 3.54 -6.94
N ALA A 22 -11.03 3.31 -7.19
CA ALA A 22 -10.00 4.36 -7.17
C ALA A 22 -10.31 5.42 -8.23
N LYS A 23 -10.26 6.70 -7.83
CA LYS A 23 -10.51 7.86 -8.69
C LYS A 23 -9.22 8.54 -9.17
N GLU A 24 -8.20 8.59 -8.31
CA GLU A 24 -6.99 9.37 -8.53
C GLU A 24 -5.90 8.57 -9.26
N PHE A 25 -5.76 7.27 -8.94
CA PHE A 25 -4.78 6.37 -9.54
C PHE A 25 -5.46 5.07 -9.96
N ARG A 26 -5.85 4.99 -11.23
CA ARG A 26 -6.38 3.77 -11.83
C ARG A 26 -5.26 3.01 -12.50
N THR A 27 -4.78 1.97 -11.83
CA THR A 27 -3.87 1.00 -12.43
C THR A 27 -4.68 -0.22 -12.86
N GLU A 28 -4.15 -0.99 -13.80
CA GLU A 28 -4.64 -2.34 -14.02
C GLU A 28 -4.52 -3.16 -12.72
N PRO A 29 -5.51 -4.01 -12.40
CA PRO A 29 -5.44 -4.85 -11.22
C PRO A 29 -4.27 -5.83 -11.37
N VAL A 30 -3.48 -5.93 -10.31
CA VAL A 30 -2.42 -6.94 -10.23
C VAL A 30 -3.07 -8.31 -10.26
N PRO A 31 -2.59 -9.27 -11.08
CA PRO A 31 -3.25 -10.55 -11.25
C PRO A 31 -3.21 -11.37 -9.96
N LYS A 32 -4.26 -12.15 -9.71
CA LYS A 32 -4.36 -13.05 -8.55
C LYS A 32 -3.17 -14.01 -8.41
N SER A 33 -2.56 -14.41 -9.53
CA SER A 33 -1.35 -15.24 -9.54
C SER A 33 -0.17 -14.59 -8.81
N PHE A 34 -0.07 -13.26 -8.81
CA PHE A 34 0.93 -12.54 -8.02
C PHE A 34 0.73 -12.78 -6.52
N PHE A 35 -0.52 -12.75 -6.06
CA PHE A 35 -0.87 -12.95 -4.65
C PHE A 35 -0.52 -14.38 -4.22
N ILE A 36 -0.79 -15.36 -5.07
CA ILE A 36 -0.40 -16.76 -4.84
C ILE A 36 1.12 -16.90 -4.80
N ALA A 37 1.83 -16.35 -5.78
CA ALA A 37 3.29 -16.39 -5.82
C ALA A 37 3.94 -15.71 -4.60
N SER A 38 3.26 -14.71 -4.03
CA SER A 38 3.74 -13.99 -2.86
C SER A 38 3.75 -14.82 -1.57
N CYS A 39 3.02 -15.94 -1.52
CA CYS A 39 3.00 -16.85 -0.37
C CYS A 39 4.35 -17.54 -0.12
N ASP A 40 5.14 -17.76 -1.18
CA ASP A 40 6.34 -18.63 -1.16
C ASP A 40 7.66 -17.87 -1.38
N LEU A 41 7.69 -16.57 -1.02
CA LEU A 41 8.91 -15.77 -1.11
C LEU A 41 9.93 -16.20 -0.05
N LYS A 42 11.19 -16.40 -0.45
CA LYS A 42 12.25 -16.94 0.42
C LYS A 42 12.79 -15.91 1.43
N ASP A 43 13.00 -14.67 1.00
CA ASP A 43 13.66 -13.62 1.79
C ASP A 43 12.68 -12.58 2.38
N ILE A 44 11.40 -12.74 2.07
CA ILE A 44 10.33 -11.82 2.46
C ILE A 44 9.24 -12.66 3.09
N GLN A 45 8.91 -12.37 4.35
CA GLN A 45 7.75 -12.98 4.97
C GLN A 45 6.49 -12.27 4.50
N THR A 46 5.53 -13.06 4.01
CA THR A 46 4.24 -12.56 3.55
C THR A 46 3.14 -13.02 4.49
N PHE A 47 2.31 -12.08 4.95
CA PHE A 47 1.21 -12.38 5.84
C PHE A 47 0.03 -11.42 5.61
N ALA A 48 -1.16 -11.84 6.02
CA ALA A 48 -2.35 -11.02 5.94
C ALA A 48 -2.77 -10.50 7.32
N THR A 49 -3.16 -9.22 7.33
CA THR A 49 -4.01 -8.62 8.38
C THR A 49 -5.44 -8.68 7.88
N THR A 50 -6.39 -9.07 8.73
CA THR A 50 -7.79 -9.29 8.33
C THR A 50 -8.75 -8.76 9.38
N ILE A 51 -9.87 -8.17 8.95
CA ILE A 51 -11.04 -7.88 9.78
C ILE A 51 -12.18 -8.76 9.28
N ARG A 52 -12.81 -9.50 10.19
CA ARG A 52 -13.98 -10.34 9.94
C ARG A 52 -15.15 -9.89 10.81
N ASP A 53 -16.38 -10.13 10.36
CA ASP A 53 -17.57 -9.97 11.19
C ASP A 53 -17.78 -11.14 12.16
N GLN A 54 -18.85 -11.07 12.96
CA GLN A 54 -19.19 -12.11 13.94
C GLN A 54 -19.54 -13.46 13.29
N GLN A 55 -19.93 -13.46 12.01
CA GLN A 55 -20.24 -14.66 11.24
C GLN A 55 -19.00 -15.20 10.50
N GLY A 56 -17.84 -14.55 10.64
CA GLY A 56 -16.58 -14.95 10.03
C GLY A 56 -16.38 -14.44 8.60
N LYS A 57 -17.28 -13.61 8.06
CA LYS A 57 -17.11 -13.02 6.72
C LYS A 57 -15.95 -12.03 6.73
N LEU A 58 -15.05 -12.13 5.75
CA LEU A 58 -13.97 -11.16 5.57
C LEU A 58 -14.51 -9.81 5.08
N LEU A 59 -14.27 -8.76 5.87
CA LEU A 59 -14.70 -7.39 5.58
C LEU A 59 -13.56 -6.51 5.07
N ALA A 60 -12.36 -6.69 5.59
CA ALA A 60 -11.17 -5.97 5.13
C ALA A 60 -9.91 -6.80 5.30
N CYS A 61 -8.92 -6.51 4.48
CA CYS A 61 -7.66 -7.23 4.48
C CYS A 61 -6.51 -6.38 3.97
N ILE A 62 -5.31 -6.64 4.47
CA ILE A 62 -4.05 -6.10 3.93
C ILE A 62 -3.08 -7.26 3.74
N ILE A 63 -2.46 -7.37 2.55
CA ILE A 63 -1.26 -8.16 2.36
C ILE A 63 -0.06 -7.34 2.78
N ASN A 64 0.70 -7.90 3.72
CA ASN A 64 1.90 -7.31 4.24
C ASN A 64 3.12 -8.10 3.78
N PHE A 65 4.14 -7.36 3.38
CA PHE A 65 5.48 -7.88 3.16
C PHE A 65 6.38 -7.40 4.29
N GLU A 66 7.17 -8.29 4.85
CA GLU A 66 8.16 -7.88 5.85
C GLU A 66 9.49 -8.60 5.70
N ASN A 67 10.54 -7.88 6.07
CA ASN A 67 11.85 -8.46 6.40
C ASN A 67 12.15 -8.17 7.88
N ASN A 68 13.39 -8.39 8.32
CA ASN A 68 13.77 -8.19 9.72
C ASN A 68 13.51 -6.77 10.24
N ASN A 69 13.56 -5.74 9.38
CA ASN A 69 13.51 -4.34 9.80
C ASN A 69 12.27 -3.61 9.33
N ILE A 70 11.73 -3.96 8.17
CA ILE A 70 10.72 -3.18 7.46
C ILE A 70 9.46 -4.02 7.32
N LEU A 71 8.31 -3.41 7.64
CA LEU A 71 6.98 -3.89 7.31
C LEU A 71 6.35 -2.97 6.26
N VAL A 72 5.79 -3.55 5.20
CA VAL A 72 5.13 -2.83 4.12
C VAL A 72 3.71 -3.37 3.92
N PRO A 73 2.67 -2.65 4.37
CA PRO A 73 1.29 -2.94 4.00
C PRO A 73 1.01 -2.55 2.55
N TYR A 74 0.94 -3.54 1.66
CA TYR A 74 1.07 -3.29 0.23
C TYR A 74 -0.29 -3.29 -0.50
N TYR A 75 -1.06 -4.37 -0.36
CA TYR A 75 -2.35 -4.51 -1.04
C TYR A 75 -3.49 -4.53 -0.05
N ILE A 76 -4.35 -3.52 -0.12
CA ILE A 76 -5.55 -3.41 0.71
C ILE A 76 -6.79 -3.85 -0.06
N GLY A 77 -7.66 -4.58 0.62
CA GLY A 77 -9.01 -4.91 0.17
C GLY A 77 -10.04 -4.57 1.24
N ARG A 78 -11.22 -4.11 0.82
CA ARG A 78 -12.33 -3.86 1.75
C ARG A 78 -13.70 -3.97 1.10
N ASP A 79 -14.68 -4.35 1.92
CA ASP A 79 -16.10 -4.31 1.60
C ASP A 79 -16.64 -2.90 1.86
N TYR A 80 -16.96 -2.19 0.77
CA TYR A 80 -17.47 -0.82 0.88
C TYR A 80 -18.90 -0.75 1.42
N SER A 81 -19.67 -1.85 1.39
CA SER A 81 -21.00 -1.88 2.02
C SER A 81 -20.90 -1.75 3.54
N ALA A 82 -19.88 -2.35 4.13
CA ALA A 82 -19.58 -2.33 5.56
C ALA A 82 -18.71 -1.11 5.98
N ASN A 83 -18.06 -0.42 5.03
CA ASN A 83 -17.11 0.65 5.35
C ASN A 83 -17.76 1.85 6.09
N LYS A 84 -19.03 2.18 5.81
CA LYS A 84 -19.73 3.31 6.46
C LYS A 84 -19.97 3.05 7.95
N GLU A 85 -20.14 1.79 8.32
CA GLU A 85 -20.41 1.39 9.70
C GLU A 85 -19.11 1.19 10.49
N TYR A 86 -18.12 0.53 9.88
CA TYR A 86 -16.93 0.05 10.60
C TYR A 86 -15.64 0.83 10.33
N ASN A 87 -15.66 1.90 9.54
CA ASN A 87 -14.46 2.69 9.20
C ASN A 87 -13.26 1.81 8.79
N LEU A 88 -13.53 0.78 7.96
CA LEU A 88 -12.64 -0.37 7.75
C LEU A 88 -11.20 -0.01 7.38
N TYR A 89 -11.00 1.06 6.61
CA TYR A 89 -9.67 1.53 6.22
C TYR A 89 -8.81 1.94 7.42
N TYR A 90 -9.38 2.70 8.34
CA TYR A 90 -8.66 3.16 9.52
C TYR A 90 -8.34 1.99 10.44
N ASN A 91 -9.32 1.13 10.68
CA ASN A 91 -9.15 -0.01 11.57
C ASN A 91 -8.15 -1.04 11.04
N ILE A 92 -8.19 -1.38 9.75
CA ILE A 92 -7.24 -2.36 9.19
C ILE A 92 -5.81 -1.79 9.14
N LEU A 93 -5.67 -0.48 8.91
CA LEU A 93 -4.37 0.19 8.93
C LEU A 93 -3.81 0.27 10.34
N TRP A 94 -4.64 0.59 11.33
CA TRP A 94 -4.27 0.59 12.75
C TRP A 94 -3.81 -0.79 13.22
N GLU A 95 -4.54 -1.85 12.86
CA GLU A 95 -4.18 -3.23 13.21
C GLU A 95 -2.84 -3.65 12.60
N THR A 96 -2.60 -3.27 11.34
CA THR A 96 -1.32 -3.48 10.67
C THR A 96 -0.18 -2.74 11.37
N ILE A 97 -0.38 -1.47 11.74
CA ILE A 97 0.64 -0.69 12.46
C ILE A 97 0.94 -1.33 13.82
N SER A 98 -0.11 -1.70 14.55
CA SER A 98 -0.01 -2.39 15.85
C SER A 98 0.76 -3.70 15.71
N THR A 99 0.53 -4.46 14.64
CA THR A 99 1.29 -5.68 14.32
C THR A 99 2.77 -5.38 14.08
N GLY A 100 3.10 -4.32 13.33
CA GLY A 100 4.49 -3.91 13.10
C GLY A 100 5.22 -3.52 14.38
N VAL A 101 4.53 -2.79 15.27
CA VAL A 101 5.04 -2.41 16.59
C VAL A 101 5.27 -3.65 17.47
N ALA A 102 4.29 -4.55 17.56
CA ALA A 102 4.40 -5.78 18.33
C ALA A 102 5.56 -6.68 17.84
N ARG A 103 5.81 -6.69 16.52
CA ARG A 103 6.93 -7.39 15.89
C ARG A 103 8.26 -6.62 15.95
N LYS A 104 8.30 -5.47 16.63
CA LYS A 104 9.49 -4.62 16.81
C LYS A 104 10.14 -4.21 15.48
N LYS A 105 9.33 -3.96 14.45
CA LYS A 105 9.84 -3.48 13.16
C LYS A 105 10.43 -2.09 13.34
N LYS A 106 11.60 -1.86 12.75
CA LYS A 106 12.28 -0.57 12.78
C LYS A 106 11.54 0.48 11.96
N VAL A 107 10.93 0.05 10.85
CA VAL A 107 10.19 0.92 9.93
C VAL A 107 8.89 0.24 9.50
N ILE A 108 7.81 1.02 9.46
CA ILE A 108 6.56 0.63 8.81
C ILE A 108 6.37 1.58 7.63
N ASP A 109 6.62 1.10 6.41
CA ASP A 109 6.49 1.91 5.20
C ASP A 109 5.03 1.89 4.74
N LEU A 110 4.30 2.95 5.07
CA LEU A 110 2.88 3.07 4.72
C LEU A 110 2.66 3.38 3.23
N GLY A 111 3.71 3.65 2.45
CA GLY A 111 3.64 3.97 1.03
C GLY A 111 3.26 5.41 0.72
N LEU A 112 2.98 5.70 -0.56
CA LEU A 112 2.98 7.07 -1.11
C LEU A 112 1.64 7.80 -1.12
N THR A 113 0.52 7.11 -1.04
CA THR A 113 -0.80 7.72 -1.21
C THR A 113 -1.42 8.13 0.13
N THR A 114 -2.43 9.01 0.14
CA THR A 114 -3.20 9.32 1.36
C THR A 114 -2.33 9.83 2.53
N TYR A 115 -1.50 10.84 2.24
CA TYR A 115 -0.55 11.39 3.22
C TYR A 115 -1.20 11.87 4.51
N ASP A 116 -2.37 12.51 4.44
CA ASP A 116 -3.00 13.13 5.62
C ASP A 116 -3.32 12.10 6.71
N ILE A 117 -3.93 10.98 6.35
CA ILE A 117 -4.27 9.92 7.31
C ILE A 117 -2.99 9.32 7.91
N LYS A 118 -1.95 9.14 7.11
CA LYS A 118 -0.67 8.58 7.57
C LYS A 118 0.04 9.51 8.54
N LYS A 119 0.03 10.82 8.26
CA LYS A 119 0.53 11.84 9.19
C LYS A 119 -0.23 11.82 10.51
N TRP A 120 -1.56 11.71 10.47
CA TRP A 120 -2.37 11.62 11.70
C TRP A 120 -2.05 10.37 12.53
N LEU A 121 -1.59 9.29 11.89
CA LEU A 121 -1.13 8.07 12.55
C LEU A 121 0.34 8.15 13.03
N GLY A 122 0.97 9.32 12.91
CA GLY A 122 2.35 9.56 13.36
C GLY A 122 3.43 9.23 12.32
N ALA A 123 3.07 9.00 11.06
CA ALA A 123 4.05 8.76 10.01
C ALA A 123 4.73 10.06 9.57
N GLU A 124 6.04 10.00 9.43
CA GLU A 124 6.85 11.07 8.85
C GLU A 124 6.92 10.91 7.33
N ILE A 125 6.80 12.03 6.59
CA ILE A 125 7.00 12.02 5.14
C ILE A 125 8.49 11.88 4.86
N GLN A 126 8.84 10.88 4.06
CA GLN A 126 10.18 10.73 3.50
C GLN A 126 10.21 11.34 2.10
N PRO A 127 11.06 12.36 1.82
CA PRO A 127 11.13 12.98 0.50
C PRO A 127 11.63 12.00 -0.56
N ILE A 128 10.94 11.94 -1.69
CA ILE A 128 11.30 11.05 -2.81
C ILE A 128 11.86 11.90 -3.95
N LYS A 129 12.96 11.45 -4.53
CA LYS A 129 13.60 12.10 -5.68
C LYS A 129 13.30 11.31 -6.95
N MET A 130 12.76 11.98 -7.96
CA MET A 130 12.53 11.40 -9.27
C MET A 130 13.64 11.82 -10.24
N PHE A 131 14.24 10.85 -10.92
CA PHE A 131 15.23 11.10 -11.98
C PHE A 131 14.61 10.76 -13.33
N VAL A 132 14.70 11.69 -14.29
CA VAL A 132 14.16 11.51 -15.64
C VAL A 132 15.28 11.77 -16.66
N ARG A 133 15.42 10.85 -17.63
CA ARG A 133 16.32 11.01 -18.77
C ARG A 133 15.64 10.50 -20.04
N PHE A 134 15.63 11.33 -21.07
CA PHE A 134 15.11 10.99 -22.39
C PHE A 134 16.21 10.41 -23.27
N LYS A 135 15.83 9.60 -24.27
CA LYS A 135 16.78 9.06 -25.25
C LYS A 135 17.45 10.17 -26.08
N SER A 136 16.73 11.25 -26.37
CA SER A 136 17.26 12.38 -27.14
C SER A 136 18.06 13.35 -26.27
N ASN A 137 19.32 13.57 -26.66
CA ASN A 137 20.19 14.55 -26.01
C ASN A 137 19.68 16.00 -26.14
N GLY A 138 18.97 16.32 -27.22
CA GLY A 138 18.35 17.64 -27.41
C GLY A 138 17.24 17.90 -26.39
N VAL A 139 16.35 16.91 -26.19
CA VAL A 139 15.26 16.99 -25.20
C VAL A 139 15.82 17.14 -23.78
N ASN A 140 16.87 16.38 -23.44
CA ASN A 140 17.53 16.50 -22.13
C ASN A 140 18.10 17.90 -21.90
N LYS A 141 18.70 18.54 -22.93
CA LYS A 141 19.22 19.91 -22.83
C LYS A 141 18.12 20.93 -22.59
N VAL A 142 17.01 20.85 -23.35
CA VAL A 142 15.87 21.77 -23.17
C VAL A 142 15.28 21.63 -21.78
N LEU A 143 14.96 20.41 -21.36
CA LEU A 143 14.36 20.15 -20.05
C LEU A 143 15.27 20.55 -18.90
N LYS A 144 16.60 20.40 -19.02
CA LYS A 144 17.52 20.85 -17.96
C LYS A 144 17.31 22.32 -17.59
N TYR A 145 16.96 23.17 -18.57
CA TYR A 145 16.75 24.60 -18.35
C TYR A 145 15.28 24.96 -18.10
N SER A 146 14.33 24.24 -18.72
CA SER A 146 12.91 24.57 -18.61
C SER A 146 12.19 23.90 -17.44
N LEU A 147 12.64 22.72 -16.99
CA LEU A 147 11.97 21.93 -15.95
C LEU A 147 11.82 22.68 -14.60
N PRO A 148 12.83 23.44 -14.10
CA PRO A 148 12.69 24.21 -12.86
C PRO A 148 11.64 25.33 -12.94
N MET A 149 11.24 25.75 -14.14
CA MET A 149 10.24 26.80 -14.34
C MET A 149 8.79 26.29 -14.19
N PHE A 150 8.57 24.98 -14.38
CA PHE A 150 7.24 24.37 -14.36
C PHE A 150 6.99 23.44 -13.18
N LEU A 151 8.04 23.02 -12.47
CA LEU A 151 7.92 22.24 -11.25
C LEU A 151 8.05 23.17 -10.06
N GLU A 152 6.93 23.51 -9.42
CA GLU A 152 6.97 23.91 -8.02
C GLU A 152 7.50 22.71 -7.24
N VAL A 153 8.74 22.80 -6.77
CA VAL A 153 9.26 21.85 -5.79
C VAL A 153 8.82 22.40 -4.44
N PRO A 154 7.76 21.86 -3.80
CA PRO A 154 7.36 22.34 -2.49
C PRO A 154 8.57 22.20 -1.55
N PRO A 155 8.81 23.18 -0.66
CA PRO A 155 9.87 23.07 0.32
C PRO A 155 9.67 21.77 1.10
N ILE A 156 10.75 21.01 1.24
CA ILE A 156 10.77 19.80 2.07
C ILE A 156 10.49 20.27 3.50
N GLN A 157 9.28 19.98 4.01
CA GLN A 157 8.92 20.18 5.41
C GLN A 157 9.52 19.08 6.28
#